data_AF-A0A8S9QMB8-F1
#
_entry.id   AF-A0A8S9QMB8-F1
#
_cell.length_a   1.000
_cell.length_b   1.000
_cell.length_c   1.000
_cell.angle_alpha   90.00
_cell.angle_beta   90.00
_cell.angle_gamma   90.00
#
_symmetry.space_group_name_H-M   'P 1'
#
loop_
_entity.id
_entity.type
_entity.pdbx_description
1 polymer ?
#
loop_
_entity_poly.entity_id
_entity_poly.type
_entity_poly.pdbx_seq_one_letter_code
_entity_poly.pdbx_strand_id
1 'polypeptide(L)' 'MWEMRTKDLAFKDKLSNKKLLDSLIAKKEPLTELEMALKNKLITEMLSM' A
#
# COMPACT_ATOMS: atom_id res chain seq x y z
N MET A 1 25.27 -8.79 3.47
CA MET A 1 24.48 -9.27 2.31
C MET A 1 23.00 -9.54 2.62
N TRP A 2 22.62 -10.01 3.82
CA TRP A 2 21.21 -10.29 4.14
C TRP A 2 20.41 -9.03 4.54
N GLU A 3 21.02 -8.11 5.31
CA GLU A 3 20.38 -6.87 5.74
C GLU A 3 20.04 -5.89 4.60
N MET A 4 20.87 -5.85 3.55
CA MET A 4 20.57 -5.06 2.36
C MET A 4 19.32 -5.60 1.66
N ARG A 5 19.20 -6.94 1.58
CA ARG A 5 18.08 -7.61 0.92
C ARG A 5 16.77 -7.42 1.67
N THR A 6 16.77 -7.41 3.00
CA THR A 6 15.57 -7.15 3.81
C THR A 6 15.12 -5.70 3.71
N LYS A 7 16.05 -4.73 3.70
CA LYS A 7 15.74 -3.32 3.46
C LYS A 7 15.13 -3.10 2.07
N ASP A 8 15.68 -3.78 1.05
CA ASP A 8 15.15 -3.72 -0.32
C ASP A 8 13.74 -4.31 -0.42
N LEU A 9 13.47 -5.42 0.26
CA LEU A 9 12.14 -6.03 0.37
C LEU A 9 11.14 -5.09 1.04
N ALA A 10 11.50 -4.55 2.21
CA ALA A 10 10.64 -3.59 2.92
C ALA A 10 10.36 -2.33 2.09
N PHE A 11 11.34 -1.85 1.31
CA PHE A 11 11.15 -0.73 0.40
C PHE A 11 10.24 -1.08 -0.78
N LYS A 12 10.40 -2.27 -1.36
CA LYS A 12 9.52 -2.79 -2.42
C LYS A 12 8.09 -2.99 -1.94
N ASP A 13 7.89 -3.48 -0.73
CA ASP A 13 6.55 -3.65 -0.14
C ASP A 13 5.89 -2.28 0.08
N LYS A 14 6.62 -1.31 0.64
CA LYS A 14 6.13 0.08 0.75
C LYS A 14 5.79 0.69 -0.61
N LEU A 15 6.60 0.44 -1.64
CA LEU A 15 6.35 0.94 -2.99
C LEU A 15 5.13 0.26 -3.65
N SER A 16 4.97 -1.05 -3.43
CA SER A 16 3.84 -1.82 -3.93
C SER A 16 2.53 -1.37 -3.28
N ASN A 17 2.55 -1.15 -1.96
CA ASN A 17 1.41 -0.59 -1.21
C ASN A 17 0.99 0.79 -1.70
N LYS A 18 1.96 1.67 -2.01
CA LYS A 18 1.69 2.99 -2.61
C LYS A 18 1.03 2.89 -3.98
N LYS A 19 1.57 2.07 -4.88
CA LYS A 19 0.99 1.86 -6.22
C LYS A 19 -0.42 1.28 -6.15
N LEU A 20 -0.66 0.37 -5.20
CA LEU A 20 -1.97 -0.24 -5.01
C LEU A 20 -2.98 0.79 -4.49
N LEU A 21 -2.56 1.63 -3.53
CA LEU A 21 -3.36 2.75 -3.03
C LEU A 21 -3.70 3.75 -4.14
N ASP A 22 -2.74 4.13 -4.98
CA ASP A 22 -2.95 5.02 -6.12
C ASP A 22 -3.96 4.44 -7.11
N SER A 23 -3.89 3.13 -7.38
CA SER A 23 -4.86 2.42 -8.23
C SER A 23 -6.27 2.46 -7.62
N LEU A 24 -6.40 2.20 -6.32
CA LEU A 24 -7.68 2.26 -5.59
C LEU A 24 -8.25 3.68 -5.55
N ILE A 25 -7.42 4.71 -5.46
CA ILE A 25 -7.86 6.12 -5.50
C ILE A 25 -8.24 6.54 -6.92
N ALA A 26 -7.53 6.05 -7.93
CA ALA A 26 -7.77 6.37 -9.33
C ALA A 26 -9.00 5.66 -9.92
N LYS A 27 -9.49 4.58 -9.27
CA LYS A 27 -10.75 3.94 -9.63
C LYS A 27 -11.89 4.94 -9.54
N LYS A 28 -12.55 5.18 -10.68
CA LYS A 28 -13.75 6.02 -10.80
C LYS A 28 -15.03 5.28 -10.42
N GLU A 29 -14.94 3.97 -10.26
CA GLU A 29 -16.04 3.12 -9.79
C GLU A 29 -16.12 3.17 -8.25
N PRO A 30 -17.33 3.02 -7.68
CA PRO A 30 -17.46 2.89 -6.24
C PRO A 30 -16.65 1.68 -5.78
N LEU A 31 -15.69 1.92 -4.88
CA LEU A 31 -14.92 0.87 -4.25
C LEU A 31 -15.88 -0.03 -3.47
N THR A 32 -15.71 -1.34 -3.64
CA THR A 32 -16.39 -2.32 -2.80
C THR A 32 -15.99 -2.13 -1.33
N GLU A 33 -16.79 -2.63 -0.39
CA GLU A 33 -16.47 -2.54 1.05
C GLU A 33 -15.06 -3.08 1.37
N LEU A 34 -14.65 -4.16 0.70
CA LEU A 34 -13.32 -4.73 0.82
C LEU A 34 -12.23 -3.79 0.33
N GLU A 35 -12.44 -3.14 -0.82
CA GLU A 35 -11.50 -2.17 -1.38
C GLU A 35 -11.41 -0.89 -0.54
N MET A 36 -12.53 -0.43 0.02
CA MET A 36 -12.55 0.68 0.98
C MET A 36 -11.79 0.34 2.25
N ALA A 37 -12.02 -0.85 2.82
CA ALA A 37 -11.30 -1.33 4.00
C ALA A 37 -9.79 -1.45 3.72
N LEU A 38 -9.42 -1.98 2.56
CA LEU A 38 -8.03 -2.10 2.12
C LEU A 38 -7.37 -0.73 1.94
N LYS A 39 -8.04 0.20 1.25
CA LYS A 39 -7.59 1.58 1.08
C LYS A 39 -7.34 2.25 2.43
N ASN A 40 -8.30 2.16 3.36
CA ASN A 40 -8.17 2.75 4.69
C ASN A 40 -7.02 2.11 5.48
N LYS A 41 -6.86 0.79 5.41
CA LYS A 41 -5.74 0.09 6.05
C LYS A 41 -4.40 0.54 5.49
N LEU A 42 -4.25 0.63 4.16
CA LEU A 42 -3.03 1.10 3.50
C LEU A 42 -2.68 2.54 3.88
N ILE A 43 -3.67 3.43 3.94
CA ILE A 43 -3.48 4.82 4.39
C ILE A 43 -3.00 4.84 5.85
N THR A 44 -3.65 4.08 6.74
CA THR A 44 -3.24 3.98 8.14
C THR A 44 -1.83 3.43 8.30
N GLU A 45 -1.47 2.36 7.59
CA GLU A 45 -0.12 1.79 7.61
C GLU A 45 0.94 2.78 7.08
N MET A 46 0.58 3.64 6.13
CA MET A 46 1.48 4.68 5.61
C MET A 46 1.61 5.89 6.53
N LEU A 47 0.54 6.26 7.25
CA LEU A 47 0.52 7.38 8.19
C LEU A 47 1.04 7.02 9.60
N SER A 48 1.00 5.74 9.96
CA SER A 48 1.49 5.18 11.23
C SER A 48 3.03 5.12 11.29
N MET A 49 3.74 6.16 10.83
CA MET A 49 5.21 6.24 10.89
C MET A 49 5.79 5.95 12.27
#